data_AF-A0A484K610-F1
#
_entry.id   AF-A0A484K610-F1
#
_cell.length_a   1.000
_cell.length_b   1.000
_cell.length_c   1.000
_cell.angle_alpha   90.00
_cell.angle_beta   90.00
_cell.angle_gamma   90.00
#
_symmetry.space_group_name_H-M   'P 1'
#
loop_
_entity.id
_entity.type
_entity.pdbx_description
1 polymer ?
#
loop_
_entity_poly.entity_id
_entity_poly.type
_entity_poly.pdbx_seq_one_letter_code
_entity_poly.pdbx_strand_id
1 'polypeptide(L)'
;MSDGATENRQPPDSAAEDELPSDATSIVDDNAGDSNSSASTNSPIGEALTALLSSVIREFDGRADATSRSQDQLSFALDRLTGELDKLLEDVPLPFIMQHAARISSVRKRVASLNSVLRSIQRRVDNIDRMIVPVGLLHEKNIKDDGGQN
;
A
#
# COMPACT_ATOMS: atom_id res chain seq x y z
N MET A 1 16.50 38.70 34.06
CA MET A 1 15.26 39.32 33.52
C MET A 1 15.63 39.96 32.20
N SER A 2 14.94 39.60 31.12
CA SER A 2 14.97 40.29 29.82
C SER A 2 13.74 39.82 29.04
N ASP A 3 13.01 40.73 28.44
CA ASP A 3 11.75 40.46 27.74
C ASP A 3 11.95 40.00 26.28
N GLY A 4 10.86 39.57 25.64
CA GLY A 4 10.80 39.44 24.18
C GLY A 4 9.86 38.35 23.67
N ALA A 5 8.57 38.66 23.56
CA ALA A 5 7.61 37.83 22.83
C ALA A 5 6.90 38.65 21.76
N THR A 6 6.84 38.14 20.52
CA THR A 6 5.72 38.33 19.58
C THR A 6 5.82 37.39 18.38
N GLU A 7 4.66 37.04 17.83
CA GLU A 7 4.47 36.24 16.61
C GLU A 7 4.48 37.15 15.36
N ASN A 8 4.89 36.62 14.20
CA ASN A 8 4.50 37.19 12.91
C ASN A 8 4.39 36.09 11.83
N ARG A 9 3.39 36.20 10.96
CA ARG A 9 3.11 35.29 9.83
C ARG A 9 2.84 36.12 8.58
N GLN A 10 3.45 35.79 7.44
CA GLN A 10 2.76 35.77 6.14
C GLN A 10 3.62 35.06 5.06
N PRO A 11 3.02 34.41 4.04
CA PRO A 11 3.75 33.87 2.88
C PRO A 11 3.75 34.87 1.69
N PRO A 12 4.57 34.64 0.66
CA PRO A 12 4.50 35.36 -0.61
C PRO A 12 3.64 34.62 -1.67
N ASP A 13 2.73 35.35 -2.31
CA ASP A 13 2.11 34.98 -3.60
C ASP A 13 3.06 35.29 -4.77
N SER A 14 2.92 34.57 -5.90
CA SER A 14 3.12 35.09 -7.28
C SER A 14 2.54 34.11 -8.32
N ALA A 15 2.19 34.63 -9.49
CA ALA A 15 1.39 33.94 -10.52
C ALA A 15 2.21 33.41 -11.72
N ALA A 16 1.52 33.04 -12.80
CA ALA A 16 2.06 32.26 -13.94
C ALA A 16 2.08 33.04 -15.28
N GLU A 17 2.92 32.56 -16.20
CA GLU A 17 2.92 32.67 -17.68
C GLU A 17 3.61 31.34 -18.13
N ASP A 18 3.21 30.48 -19.09
CA ASP A 18 2.59 30.53 -20.44
C ASP A 18 3.61 30.43 -21.62
N GLU A 19 3.10 30.00 -22.79
CA GLU A 19 3.70 29.77 -24.13
C GLU A 19 3.99 28.32 -24.62
N LEU A 20 3.51 28.06 -25.85
CA LEU A 20 3.80 26.98 -26.83
C LEU A 20 3.94 27.67 -28.22
N PRO A 21 4.47 27.02 -29.29
CA PRO A 21 3.55 26.68 -30.42
C PRO A 21 3.95 25.56 -31.44
N SER A 22 2.92 25.09 -32.18
CA SER A 22 2.84 24.75 -33.64
C SER A 22 3.68 23.65 -34.36
N ASP A 23 3.10 22.45 -34.53
CA ASP A 23 2.46 21.86 -35.76
C ASP A 23 3.07 21.98 -37.20
N ALA A 24 3.08 20.85 -37.96
CA ALA A 24 2.96 20.71 -39.44
C ALA A 24 2.93 19.21 -39.93
N THR A 25 2.41 18.90 -41.15
CA THR A 25 2.06 17.53 -41.65
C THR A 25 2.52 17.15 -43.07
N SER A 26 2.58 15.84 -43.43
CA SER A 26 2.39 15.32 -44.82
C SER A 26 2.15 13.78 -44.92
N ILE A 27 1.35 13.36 -45.91
CA ILE A 27 1.06 11.98 -46.41
C ILE A 27 2.16 11.47 -47.39
N VAL A 28 2.28 10.21 -47.88
CA VAL A 28 1.36 9.07 -48.25
C VAL A 28 1.88 7.69 -47.68
N ASP A 29 1.60 6.43 -48.08
CA ASP A 29 1.02 5.75 -49.29
C ASP A 29 0.54 4.27 -49.00
N ASP A 30 0.01 3.55 -50.00
CA ASP A 30 -0.63 2.19 -49.92
C ASP A 30 0.29 0.96 -50.20
N ASN A 31 -0.04 -0.20 -49.59
CA ASN A 31 -0.09 -1.51 -50.30
C ASN A 31 -0.87 -2.59 -49.49
N ALA A 32 -1.59 -3.47 -50.19
CA ALA A 32 -2.30 -4.62 -49.58
C ALA A 32 -1.43 -5.88 -49.54
N GLY A 33 -1.45 -6.63 -48.42
CA GLY A 33 -0.68 -7.85 -48.23
C GLY A 33 -1.29 -8.77 -47.16
N ASP A 34 -2.23 -9.61 -47.57
CA ASP A 34 -2.85 -10.62 -46.70
C ASP A 34 -1.86 -11.73 -46.30
N SER A 35 -1.66 -11.92 -44.99
CA SER A 35 -1.51 -13.25 -44.37
C SER A 35 -1.62 -13.18 -42.85
N ASN A 36 -2.77 -13.62 -42.32
CA ASN A 36 -2.97 -13.87 -40.90
C ASN A 36 -1.96 -14.90 -40.35
N SER A 37 -1.17 -14.52 -39.34
CA SER A 37 -0.51 -15.47 -38.43
C SER A 37 -0.24 -14.82 -37.07
N SER A 38 -1.19 -14.99 -36.14
CA SER A 38 -1.05 -14.52 -34.76
C SER A 38 -0.05 -15.39 -33.97
N ALA A 39 1.24 -15.07 -34.05
CA ALA A 39 2.28 -15.68 -33.24
C ALA A 39 2.21 -15.16 -31.79
N SER A 40 1.30 -15.73 -30.99
CA SER A 40 1.06 -15.35 -29.60
C SER A 40 2.34 -15.40 -28.76
N THR A 41 2.84 -14.24 -28.33
CA THR A 41 4.06 -14.10 -27.52
C THR A 41 3.86 -14.37 -26.01
N ASN A 42 2.71 -14.93 -25.64
CA ASN A 42 2.52 -15.62 -24.36
C ASN A 42 3.44 -16.85 -24.32
N SER A 43 4.71 -16.66 -23.95
CA SER A 43 5.57 -17.81 -23.68
C SER A 43 4.96 -18.62 -22.51
N PRO A 44 4.83 -19.95 -22.62
CA PRO A 44 4.20 -20.75 -21.57
C PRO A 44 4.97 -20.69 -20.24
N ILE A 45 6.24 -20.32 -20.29
CA ILE A 45 7.07 -20.05 -19.11
C ILE A 45 6.67 -18.74 -18.41
N GLY A 46 6.25 -17.71 -19.15
CA GLY A 46 5.73 -16.45 -18.59
C GLY A 46 4.36 -16.63 -17.93
N GLU A 47 3.47 -17.40 -18.56
CA GLU A 47 2.19 -17.78 -17.96
C GLU A 47 2.39 -18.62 -16.69
N ALA A 48 3.29 -19.62 -16.72
CA ALA A 48 3.62 -20.44 -15.55
C ALA A 48 4.24 -19.63 -14.40
N LEU A 49 5.17 -18.70 -14.70
CA LEU A 49 5.76 -17.80 -13.69
C LEU A 49 4.71 -16.85 -13.10
N THR A 50 3.81 -16.32 -13.92
CA THR A 50 2.70 -15.46 -13.46
C THR A 50 1.76 -16.24 -12.55
N ALA A 51 1.34 -17.43 -12.95
CA ALA A 51 0.48 -18.30 -12.15
C ALA A 51 1.14 -18.69 -10.80
N LEU A 52 2.44 -18.97 -10.80
CA LEU A 52 3.22 -19.25 -9.58
C LEU A 52 3.23 -18.03 -8.64
N LEU A 53 3.55 -16.84 -9.16
CA LEU A 53 3.57 -15.60 -8.39
C LEU A 53 2.19 -15.25 -7.82
N SER A 54 1.12 -15.31 -8.63
CA SER A 54 -0.24 -15.08 -8.17
C SER A 54 -0.68 -16.09 -7.10
N SER A 55 -0.26 -17.36 -7.19
CA SER A 55 -0.54 -18.37 -6.18
C SER A 55 0.17 -18.07 -4.85
N VAL A 56 1.45 -17.68 -4.90
CA VAL A 56 2.24 -17.33 -3.71
C VAL A 56 1.72 -16.06 -3.03
N ILE A 57 1.41 -15.01 -3.81
CA ILE A 57 0.84 -13.75 -3.30
C ILE A 57 -0.48 -14.04 -2.56
N ARG A 58 -1.42 -14.74 -3.20
CA ARG A 58 -2.72 -15.08 -2.60
C ARG A 58 -2.60 -15.93 -1.32
N GLU A 59 -1.57 -16.77 -1.21
CA GLU A 59 -1.31 -17.51 0.03
C GLU A 59 -0.79 -16.59 1.14
N PHE A 60 0.14 -15.68 0.84
CA PHE A 60 0.63 -14.69 1.81
C PHE A 60 -0.47 -13.73 2.27
N ASP A 61 -1.35 -13.29 1.37
CA ASP A 61 -2.48 -12.41 1.70
C ASP A 61 -3.49 -13.11 2.62
N GLY A 62 -3.85 -14.37 2.33
CA GLY A 62 -4.71 -15.18 3.20
C GLY A 62 -4.11 -15.40 4.59
N ARG A 63 -2.79 -15.60 4.68
CA ARG A 63 -2.04 -15.67 5.95
C ARG A 63 -2.00 -14.31 6.67
N ALA A 64 -1.92 -13.20 5.93
CA ALA A 64 -1.92 -11.84 6.49
C ALA A 64 -3.28 -11.43 7.07
N ASP A 65 -4.39 -11.69 6.36
CA ASP A 65 -5.76 -11.43 6.86
C ASP A 65 -6.06 -12.24 8.13
N ALA A 66 -5.78 -13.55 8.10
CA ALA A 66 -5.94 -14.41 9.27
C ALA A 66 -5.11 -13.93 10.48
N THR A 67 -3.89 -13.47 10.22
CA THR A 67 -3.01 -12.87 11.25
C THR A 67 -3.56 -11.56 11.79
N SER A 68 -4.14 -10.71 10.94
CA SER A 68 -4.76 -9.43 11.32
C SER A 68 -5.95 -9.66 12.25
N ARG A 69 -6.88 -10.54 11.84
CA ARG A 69 -8.11 -10.85 12.58
C ARG A 69 -7.84 -11.55 13.90
N SER A 70 -6.78 -12.37 13.97
CA SER A 70 -6.26 -12.94 15.21
C SER A 70 -5.70 -11.87 16.16
N GLN A 71 -4.96 -10.88 15.65
CA GLN A 71 -4.45 -9.75 16.46
C GLN A 71 -5.56 -8.83 16.96
N ASP A 72 -6.60 -8.57 16.16
CA ASP A 72 -7.75 -7.77 16.59
C ASP A 72 -8.53 -8.47 17.72
N GLN A 73 -8.74 -9.79 17.62
CA GLN A 73 -9.33 -10.61 18.71
C GLN A 73 -8.45 -10.59 19.97
N LEU A 74 -7.12 -10.71 19.82
CA LEU A 74 -6.18 -10.65 20.93
C LEU A 74 -6.16 -9.26 21.59
N SER A 75 -6.27 -8.17 20.80
CA SER A 75 -6.40 -6.82 21.36
C SER A 75 -7.65 -6.72 22.22
N PHE A 76 -8.82 -7.11 21.69
CA PHE A 76 -10.08 -7.09 22.45
C PHE A 76 -10.00 -7.90 23.75
N ALA A 77 -9.37 -9.08 23.72
CA ALA A 77 -9.16 -9.90 24.91
C ALA A 77 -8.23 -9.22 25.95
N LEU A 78 -7.17 -8.54 25.49
CA LEU A 78 -6.27 -7.77 26.36
C LEU A 78 -6.93 -6.49 26.89
N ASP A 79 -7.75 -5.81 26.10
CA ASP A 79 -8.54 -4.64 26.48
C ASP A 79 -9.52 -5.01 27.61
N ARG A 80 -10.28 -6.10 27.44
CA ARG A 80 -11.16 -6.66 28.47
C ARG A 80 -10.38 -7.06 29.74
N LEU A 81 -9.29 -7.81 29.60
CA LEU A 81 -8.50 -8.28 30.74
C LEU A 81 -7.86 -7.11 31.52
N THR A 82 -7.48 -6.03 30.82
CA THR A 82 -7.01 -4.79 31.47
C THR A 82 -8.13 -4.21 32.34
N GLY A 83 -9.34 -4.04 31.78
CA GLY A 83 -10.50 -3.54 32.55
C GLY A 83 -11.03 -4.46 33.66
N GLU A 84 -10.67 -5.75 33.66
CA GLU A 84 -10.90 -6.67 34.79
C GLU A 84 -9.83 -6.53 35.88
N LEU A 85 -8.58 -6.26 35.50
CA LEU A 85 -7.48 -5.97 36.42
C LEU A 85 -7.60 -4.58 37.08
N ASP A 86 -8.04 -3.57 36.34
CA ASP A 86 -8.22 -2.22 36.87
C ASP A 86 -9.27 -2.19 38.00
N LYS A 87 -10.36 -2.95 37.85
CA LYS A 87 -11.37 -3.17 38.91
C LYS A 87 -10.80 -3.93 40.10
N LEU A 88 -10.05 -5.00 39.86
CA LEU A 88 -9.43 -5.78 40.94
C LEU A 88 -8.42 -4.95 41.76
N LEU A 89 -7.80 -3.94 41.14
CA LEU A 89 -6.93 -2.97 41.82
C LEU A 89 -7.69 -1.91 42.60
N GLU A 90 -8.91 -1.56 42.19
CA GLU A 90 -9.83 -0.69 42.93
C GLU A 90 -10.34 -1.40 44.20
N ASP A 91 -10.72 -2.67 44.09
CA ASP A 91 -11.18 -3.49 45.22
C ASP A 91 -10.04 -3.91 46.18
N VAL A 92 -8.85 -4.28 45.67
CA VAL A 92 -7.73 -4.74 46.52
C VAL A 92 -6.34 -4.33 45.98
N PRO A 93 -5.69 -3.28 46.53
CA PRO A 93 -4.43 -2.75 46.00
C PRO A 93 -3.19 -3.55 46.41
N LEU A 94 -3.02 -4.77 45.86
CA LEU A 94 -1.79 -5.57 46.06
C LEU A 94 -0.72 -5.26 44.98
N PRO A 95 0.54 -4.99 45.36
CA PRO A 95 1.62 -4.67 44.40
C PRO A 95 1.83 -5.70 43.28
N PHE A 96 1.58 -6.98 43.57
CA PHE A 96 1.68 -8.07 42.59
C PHE A 96 0.70 -7.90 41.43
N ILE A 97 -0.56 -7.53 41.72
CA ILE A 97 -1.62 -7.34 40.73
C ILE A 97 -1.27 -6.17 39.80
N MET A 98 -0.72 -5.09 40.36
CA MET A 98 -0.26 -3.92 39.59
C MET A 98 0.92 -4.28 38.67
N GLN A 99 1.81 -5.19 39.08
CA GLN A 99 2.86 -5.71 38.20
C GLN A 99 2.27 -6.52 37.02
N HIS A 100 1.18 -7.27 37.24
CA HIS A 100 0.49 -7.99 36.18
C HIS A 100 -0.23 -7.04 35.20
N ALA A 101 -0.91 -6.01 35.68
CA ALA A 101 -1.50 -4.97 34.84
C ALA A 101 -0.43 -4.26 33.97
N ALA A 102 0.73 -3.91 34.55
CA ALA A 102 1.85 -3.32 33.80
C ALA A 102 2.40 -4.25 32.70
N ARG A 103 2.49 -5.57 32.97
CA ARG A 103 2.88 -6.57 31.96
C ARG A 103 1.85 -6.66 30.82
N ILE A 104 0.56 -6.68 31.14
CA ILE A 104 -0.52 -6.77 30.14
C ILE A 104 -0.60 -5.49 29.29
N SER A 105 -0.40 -4.30 29.88
CA SER A 105 -0.23 -3.04 29.16
C SER A 105 0.95 -3.08 28.18
N SER A 106 2.06 -3.73 28.55
CA SER A 106 3.21 -3.94 27.66
C SER A 106 2.88 -4.90 26.49
N VAL A 107 2.17 -5.99 26.74
CA VAL A 107 1.70 -6.91 25.68
C VAL A 107 0.74 -6.19 24.73
N ARG A 108 -0.24 -5.44 25.25
CA ARG A 108 -1.19 -4.61 24.47
C ARG A 108 -0.47 -3.64 23.53
N LYS A 109 0.54 -2.92 24.03
CA LYS A 109 1.38 -2.00 23.21
C LYS A 109 2.12 -2.74 22.09
N ARG A 110 2.61 -3.96 22.33
CA ARG A 110 3.27 -4.79 21.30
C ARG A 110 2.28 -5.28 20.23
N VAL A 111 1.07 -5.69 20.63
CA VAL A 111 0.01 -6.08 19.67
C VAL A 111 -0.42 -4.90 18.81
N ALA A 112 -0.64 -3.72 19.39
CA ALA A 112 -0.98 -2.50 18.63
C ALA A 112 0.11 -2.10 17.63
N SER A 113 1.40 -2.21 18.02
CA SER A 113 2.53 -1.98 17.12
C SER A 113 2.56 -2.98 15.96
N LEU A 114 2.35 -4.27 16.24
CA LEU A 114 2.32 -5.33 15.22
C LEU A 114 1.16 -5.15 14.23
N ASN A 115 -0.02 -4.75 14.72
CA ASN A 115 -1.19 -4.46 13.91
C ASN A 115 -0.94 -3.25 12.98
N SER A 116 -0.25 -2.22 13.45
CA SER A 116 0.18 -1.07 12.64
C SER A 116 1.18 -1.46 11.54
N VAL A 117 2.16 -2.32 11.86
CA VAL A 117 3.09 -2.87 10.86
C VAL A 117 2.35 -3.70 9.80
N LEU A 118 1.39 -4.53 10.21
CA LEU A 118 0.60 -5.35 9.30
C LEU A 118 -0.27 -4.50 8.36
N ARG A 119 -0.95 -3.47 8.87
CA ARG A 119 -1.65 -2.45 8.06
C ARG A 119 -0.71 -1.65 7.15
N SER A 120 0.58 -1.61 7.43
CA SER A 120 1.60 -1.01 6.56
C SER A 120 2.04 -1.95 5.43
N ILE A 121 2.17 -3.25 5.73
CA ILE A 121 2.44 -4.29 4.73
C ILE A 121 1.28 -4.40 3.74
N GLN A 122 0.04 -4.47 4.23
CA GLN A 122 -1.16 -4.57 3.37
C GLN A 122 -1.23 -3.41 2.37
N ARG A 123 -1.12 -2.15 2.83
CA ARG A 123 -1.08 -0.97 1.96
C ARG A 123 0.06 -0.98 0.93
N ARG A 124 1.18 -1.65 1.21
CA ARG A 124 2.27 -1.82 0.24
C ARG A 124 1.92 -2.85 -0.83
N VAL A 125 1.22 -3.94 -0.47
CA VAL A 125 0.67 -4.90 -1.44
C VAL A 125 -0.42 -4.25 -2.29
N ASP A 126 -1.37 -3.54 -1.67
CA ASP A 126 -2.44 -2.79 -2.36
C ASP A 126 -1.86 -1.80 -3.40
N ASN A 127 -0.76 -1.12 -3.06
CA ASN A 127 -0.07 -0.20 -3.96
C ASN A 127 0.69 -0.90 -5.10
N ILE A 128 1.22 -2.10 -4.85
CA ILE A 128 1.90 -2.91 -5.87
C ILE A 128 0.88 -3.46 -6.88
N ASP A 129 -0.24 -4.00 -6.41
CA ASP A 129 -1.35 -4.45 -7.27
C ASP A 129 -1.85 -3.31 -8.16
N ARG A 130 -2.13 -2.14 -7.57
CA ARG A 130 -2.49 -0.90 -8.28
C ARG A 130 -1.44 -0.38 -9.27
N MET A 131 -0.19 -0.83 -9.21
CA MET A 131 0.84 -0.50 -10.20
C MET A 131 1.03 -1.59 -11.26
N ILE A 132 0.83 -2.87 -10.93
CA ILE A 132 0.96 -3.99 -11.88
C ILE A 132 -0.25 -4.05 -12.81
N VAL A 133 -1.47 -3.86 -12.30
CA VAL A 133 -2.71 -3.92 -13.10
C VAL A 133 -2.70 -2.91 -14.27
N PRO A 134 -2.30 -1.63 -14.08
CA PRO A 134 -2.12 -0.71 -15.21
C PRO A 134 -0.98 -1.08 -16.15
N VAL A 135 0.14 -1.64 -15.67
CA VAL A 135 1.28 -1.99 -16.53
C VAL A 135 0.95 -3.12 -17.50
N GLY A 136 0.17 -4.13 -17.08
CA GLY A 136 -0.37 -5.14 -18.00
C GLY A 136 -1.24 -4.55 -19.10
N LEU A 137 -2.06 -3.55 -18.76
CA LEU A 137 -2.98 -2.86 -19.68
C LEU A 137 -2.26 -1.80 -20.57
N LEU A 138 -1.12 -1.27 -20.11
CA LEU A 138 -0.29 -0.31 -20.84
C LEU A 138 0.68 -0.99 -21.82
N HIS A 139 0.98 -2.29 -21.65
CA HIS A 139 1.68 -3.08 -22.67
C HIS A 139 0.81 -3.23 -23.94
N GLU A 140 -0.51 -3.33 -23.79
CA GLU A 140 -1.48 -3.31 -24.91
C GLU A 140 -1.58 -1.93 -25.60
N LYS A 141 -1.20 -0.84 -24.90
CA LYS A 141 -1.33 0.53 -25.42
C LYS A 141 -0.05 1.10 -26.05
N ASN A 142 1.13 0.88 -25.46
CA ASN A 142 2.36 1.54 -25.94
C ASN A 142 2.96 0.90 -27.20
N ILE A 143 2.66 -0.38 -27.47
CA ILE A 143 3.08 -1.08 -28.70
C ILE A 143 2.37 -0.54 -29.97
N LYS A 144 1.46 0.45 -29.82
CA LYS A 144 0.79 1.14 -30.93
C LYS A 144 1.44 2.47 -31.38
N ASP A 145 2.41 3.01 -30.65
CA ASP A 145 2.99 4.34 -30.94
C ASP A 145 4.49 4.32 -31.29
N ASP A 146 5.30 3.45 -30.65
CA ASP A 146 6.78 3.42 -30.80
C ASP A 146 7.26 2.71 -32.09
N GLY A 147 6.59 3.01 -33.21
CA GLY A 147 6.78 2.39 -34.53
C GLY A 147 7.17 3.37 -35.65
N GLY A 148 7.32 4.66 -35.34
CA GLY A 148 7.82 5.68 -36.25
C GLY A 148 8.42 6.87 -35.49
N GLN A 149 9.43 7.57 -35.99
CA GLN A 149 10.06 7.52 -37.32
C GLN A 149 11.60 7.54 -37.21
N ASN A 150 12.30 7.29 -38.34
CA ASN A 150 13.71 7.66 -38.51
C ASN A 150 13.81 9.10 -39.00
#